data_AF-A0A6N3FKR3-F1
#
_entry.id   AF-A0A6N3FKR3-F1
#
_cell.length_a   1.000
_cell.length_b   1.000
_cell.length_c   1.000
_cell.angle_alpha   90.00
_cell.angle_beta   90.00
_cell.angle_gamma   90.00
#
_symmetry.space_group_name_H-M   'P 1'
#
loop_
_entity.id
_entity.type
_entity.pdbx_description
1 polymer ?
#
loop_
_entity_poly.entity_id
_entity_poly.type
_entity_poly.pdbx_seq_one_letter_code
_entity_poly.pdbx_strand_id
1 'polypeptide(L)' 'MSLGQAINKLAEEKNITKYRIAKNSGIPQTTLSEIASGKNLNPTIDTIEKIAKGIGVPVSELMKKAEELD' A
#
# COMPACT_ATOMS: atom_id res chain seq x y z
N MET A 1 5.08 9.78 5.33
CA MET A 1 6.14 8.98 4.64
C MET A 1 6.01 7.51 4.99
N SER A 2 5.61 7.19 6.23
CA SER A 2 5.32 5.85 6.75
C SER A 2 4.45 4.95 5.88
N LEU A 3 3.35 5.46 5.31
CA LEU A 3 2.42 4.62 4.53
C LEU A 3 3.10 3.98 3.30
N GLY A 4 3.90 4.74 2.56
CA GLY A 4 4.60 4.20 1.39
C GLY A 4 5.61 3.12 1.76
N GLN A 5 6.31 3.31 2.88
CA GLN A 5 7.25 2.32 3.42
C GLN A 5 6.52 1.07 3.90
N ALA A 6 5.38 1.22 4.57
CA ALA A 6 4.54 0.11 5.01
C ALA A 6 4.07 -0.76 3.83
N ILE A 7 3.62 -0.13 2.74
CA ILE A 7 3.24 -0.82 1.49
C ILE A 7 4.41 -1.64 0.95
N ASN A 8 5.61 -1.06 0.88
CA ASN A 8 6.78 -1.76 0.36
C ASN A 8 7.18 -2.95 1.24
N LYS A 9 7.20 -2.77 2.57
CA LYS A 9 7.53 -3.86 3.51
C LYS A 9 6.53 -5.01 3.43
N LEU A 10 5.23 -4.71 3.42
CA LEU A 10 4.20 -5.73 3.31
C LEU A 10 4.24 -6.43 1.94
N ALA A 11 4.58 -5.71 0.87
CA ALA A 11 4.78 -6.31 -0.45
C ALA A 11 5.94 -7.33 -0.45
N GLU A 12 7.05 -7.00 0.21
CA GLU A 12 8.20 -7.90 0.40
C GLU A 12 7.83 -9.11 1.26
N GLU A 13 7.18 -8.90 2.41
CA GLU A 13 6.74 -9.97 3.33
C GLU A 13 5.76 -10.95 2.65
N LYS A 14 4.88 -10.45 1.79
CA LYS A 14 3.92 -11.28 1.02
C LYS A 14 4.48 -11.77 -0.31
N ASN A 15 5.74 -11.48 -0.65
CA ASN A 15 6.36 -11.84 -1.93
C ASN A 15 5.49 -11.44 -3.15
N ILE A 16 4.91 -10.25 -3.10
CA ILE A 16 4.00 -9.72 -4.12
C ILE A 16 4.56 -8.45 -4.75
N THR A 17 4.48 -8.35 -6.08
CA THR A 17 4.97 -7.17 -6.79
C THR A 17 3.96 -6.03 -6.75
N LYS A 18 4.43 -4.78 -6.85
CA LYS A 18 3.55 -3.60 -6.98
C LYS A 18 2.60 -3.72 -8.17
N TYR A 19 3.04 -4.31 -9.28
CA TYR A 19 2.18 -4.62 -10.42
C TYR A 19 1.01 -5.53 -10.04
N ARG A 20 1.26 -6.61 -9.28
CA ARG A 20 0.20 -7.49 -8.79
C ARG A 20 -0.72 -6.79 -7.80
N ILE A 21 -0.18 -5.98 -6.89
CA ILE A 21 -0.98 -5.17 -5.96
C ILE A 21 -1.91 -4.23 -6.73
N ALA A 22 -1.40 -3.52 -7.75
CA ALA A 22 -2.18 -2.62 -8.59
C ALA A 22 -3.33 -3.37 -9.30
N LYS A 23 -3.01 -4.53 -9.90
CA LYS A 23 -4.02 -5.38 -10.56
C LYS A 23 -5.09 -5.89 -9.58
N ASN A 24 -4.70 -6.32 -8.38
CA ASN A 24 -5.61 -6.87 -7.38
C ASN A 24 -6.46 -5.79 -6.67
N SER A 25 -5.89 -4.60 -6.49
CA SER A 25 -6.56 -3.46 -5.85
C SER A 25 -7.47 -2.67 -6.80
N GLY A 26 -7.29 -2.86 -8.11
CA GLY A 26 -7.96 -2.02 -9.12
C GLY A 26 -7.42 -0.60 -9.18
N ILE A 27 -6.28 -0.32 -8.52
CA ILE A 27 -5.63 0.99 -8.52
C ILE A 27 -4.64 1.04 -9.67
N PRO A 28 -4.58 2.16 -10.43
CA PRO A 28 -3.54 2.34 -11.45
C PRO A 28 -2.13 2.16 -10.87
N GLN A 29 -1.27 1.44 -11.58
CA GLN A 29 0.10 1.19 -11.14
C GLN A 29 0.88 2.48 -10.85
N THR A 30 0.62 3.55 -11.61
CA THR A 30 1.20 4.88 -11.40
C THR A 30 0.80 5.44 -10.04
N THR A 31 -0.49 5.45 -9.71
CA THR A 31 -1.01 5.89 -8.42
C THR A 31 -0.43 5.09 -7.26
N LEU A 32 -0.38 3.75 -7.37
CA LEU A 32 0.24 2.92 -6.34
C LEU A 32 1.73 3.27 -6.16
N SER A 33 2.45 3.53 -7.26
CA SER A 33 3.86 3.89 -7.21
C SER A 33 4.10 5.26 -6.58
N GLU A 34 3.22 6.23 -6.83
CA GLU A 34 3.27 7.56 -6.20
C GLU A 34 3.01 7.48 -4.68
N ILE A 35 2.04 6.66 -4.25
CA ILE A 35 1.77 6.44 -2.82
C ILE A 35 2.95 5.69 -2.17
N ALA A 36 3.43 4.61 -2.79
CA ALA A 36 4.53 3.79 -2.28
C ALA A 36 5.88 4.54 -2.22
N SER A 37 6.03 5.61 -3.00
CA SER A 37 7.21 6.50 -2.98
C SER A 37 7.02 7.74 -2.10
N GLY A 38 5.84 7.92 -1.49
CA GLY A 38 5.53 9.08 -0.66
C GLY A 38 5.28 10.39 -1.44
N LYS A 39 5.14 10.32 -2.78
CA LYS A 39 4.79 11.48 -3.61
C LYS A 39 3.31 11.85 -3.50
N ASN A 40 2.44 10.87 -3.31
CA ASN A 40 1.04 11.10 -2.96
C ASN A 40 0.90 11.05 -1.42
N LEU A 41 0.66 12.22 -0.82
CA LEU A 41 0.74 12.41 0.63
C LEU A 41 -0.57 12.11 1.36
N ASN A 42 -1.70 11.95 0.66
CA ASN A 42 -3.00 11.83 1.33
C ASN A 42 -4.01 10.97 0.55
N PRO A 43 -3.76 9.65 0.39
CA PRO A 43 -4.74 8.75 -0.20
C PRO A 43 -6.01 8.67 0.66
N THR A 44 -7.15 8.43 0.03
CA THR A 44 -8.42 8.23 0.75
C THR A 44 -8.42 6.89 1.49
N ILE A 45 -9.28 6.74 2.49
CA ILE A 45 -9.48 5.46 3.20
C ILE A 45 -9.82 4.33 2.20
N ASP A 46 -10.71 4.58 1.23
CA ASP A 46 -11.03 3.63 0.16
C ASP A 46 -9.78 3.20 -0.65
N THR A 47 -8.87 4.13 -0.91
CA THR A 47 -7.61 3.82 -1.60
C THR A 47 -6.73 2.92 -0.73
N ILE A 48 -6.60 3.22 0.57
CA ILE A 48 -5.81 2.43 1.51
C ILE A 48 -6.38 1.02 1.65
N GLU A 49 -7.70 0.88 1.77
CA GLU A 49 -8.40 -0.42 1.82
C GLU A 49 -8.17 -1.23 0.54
N LYS A 50 -8.28 -0.60 -0.63
CA LYS A 50 -7.98 -1.24 -1.91
C LYS A 50 -6.55 -1.72 -1.99
N ILE A 51 -5.57 -0.93 -1.53
CA ILE A 51 -4.15 -1.34 -1.50
C ILE A 51 -3.96 -2.53 -0.56
N ALA A 52 -4.50 -2.48 0.66
CA ALA A 52 -4.42 -3.58 1.62
C ALA A 52 -5.03 -4.88 1.05
N LYS A 53 -6.21 -4.78 0.42
CA LYS A 53 -6.84 -5.88 -0.32
C LYS A 53 -5.95 -6.38 -1.47
N GLY A 54 -5.28 -5.47 -2.18
CA GLY A 54 -4.37 -5.82 -3.27
C GLY A 54 -3.13 -6.60 -2.82
N ILE A 55 -2.64 -6.29 -1.62
CA ILE A 55 -1.54 -7.01 -0.94
C ILE A 55 -2.04 -8.35 -0.36
N GLY A 56 -3.32 -8.43 0.03
CA GLY A 56 -3.90 -9.59 0.69
C GLY A 56 -3.79 -9.53 2.22
N VAL A 57 -3.86 -8.33 2.80
CA VAL A 57 -3.85 -8.08 4.24
C VAL A 57 -5.07 -7.27 4.67
N PRO A 58 -5.49 -7.36 5.94
CA PRO A 58 -6.45 -6.41 6.51
C PRO A 58 -5.91 -4.98 6.45
N VAL A 59 -6.79 -4.00 6.27
CA VAL A 59 -6.41 -2.58 6.30
C VAL A 59 -5.76 -2.17 7.62
N SER A 60 -6.18 -2.79 8.73
CA SER A 60 -5.59 -2.58 10.06
C SER A 60 -4.11 -3.00 10.13
N GLU A 61 -3.71 -4.05 9.41
CA GLU A 61 -2.31 -4.49 9.35
C GLU A 61 -1.45 -3.46 8.60
N LEU A 62 -1.99 -2.93 7.49
CA LEU A 62 -1.33 -1.86 6.74
C LEU A 62 -1.18 -0.58 7.57
N MET A 63 -2.24 -0.17 8.27
CA MET A 63 -2.23 1.03 9.12
C MET A 63 -1.28 0.87 10.31
N LYS A 64 -1.34 -0.27 11.00
CA LYS A 64 -0.41 -0.57 12.10
C LYS A 64 1.05 -0.51 11.64
N LYS A 65 1.36 -1.09 10.47
CA LYS A 65 2.70 -1.04 9.89
C LYS A 65 3.13 0.38 9.54
N ALA A 66 2.19 1.25 9.13
CA ALA A 66 2.49 2.65 8.90
C ALA A 66 2.82 3.37 10.23
N GLU A 67 2.01 3.19 11.27
CA GLU A 67 2.25 3.77 12.60
C GLU A 67 3.58 3.32 13.22
N GLU A 68 3.99 2.06 13.02
CA GLU A 68 5.29 1.54 13.46
C GLU A 68 6.51 2.16 12.75
N LEU A 69 6.29 2.81 11.61
CA LEU A 69 7.34 3.40 10.75
C LEU A 69 7.36 4.93 10.77
N ASP A 70 6.42 5.58 11.45
CA ASP A 70 6.46 7.01 11.79
C ASP A 70 7.36 7.26 13.02
#